data_AF-A0A0M9E0S7-F1
#
_entry.id   AF-A0A0M9E0S7-F1
#
_cell.length_a   1.000
_cell.length_b   1.000
_cell.length_c   1.000
_cell.angle_alpha   90.00
_cell.angle_beta   90.00
_cell.angle_gamma   90.00
#
_symmetry.space_group_name_H-M   'P 1'
#
loop_
_entity.id
_entity.type
_entity.pdbx_description
1 polymer ?
#
loop_
_entity_poly.entity_id
_entity_poly.type
_entity_poly.pdbx_seq_one_letter_code
_entity_poly.pdbx_strand_id
1 'polypeptide(L)'
;MAKYSIRNQIDLIYDRKDKVYTICEIKYQQSKVRPQVIEDFEKKLNLFPNSPKKTIHKVLITANGAEESLINMGYFDRIISFKDIFY
;
A
#
# COMPACT_ATOMS: atom_id res chain seq x y z
N MET A 1 4.15 8.98 -32.54
CA MET A 1 3.31 9.08 -31.32
C MET A 1 4.07 8.44 -30.17
N ALA A 2 4.55 9.22 -29.20
CA ALA A 2 5.19 8.67 -28.01
C ALA A 2 4.12 8.00 -27.13
N LYS A 3 4.21 6.68 -26.95
CA LYS A 3 3.45 5.98 -25.91
C LYS A 3 3.93 6.54 -24.58
N TYR A 4 3.11 7.33 -23.88
CA TYR A 4 3.37 7.66 -22.49
C TYR A 4 3.44 6.34 -21.71
N SER A 5 4.63 5.96 -21.27
CA SER A 5 4.82 4.85 -20.34
C SER A 5 4.29 5.33 -19.00
N ILE A 6 3.14 4.80 -18.57
CA ILE A 6 2.59 5.07 -17.23
C ILE A 6 3.58 4.44 -16.24
N ARG A 7 4.43 5.28 -15.64
CA ARG A 7 5.38 4.86 -14.61
C ARG A 7 4.74 5.13 -13.26
N ASN A 8 4.39 4.06 -12.54
CA ASN A 8 4.02 4.14 -11.14
C ASN A 8 5.13 3.55 -10.28
N GLN A 9 5.40 4.22 -9.16
CA GLN A 9 6.35 3.76 -8.16
C GLN A 9 5.61 2.96 -7.10
N ILE A 10 6.09 1.76 -6.80
CA ILE A 10 5.71 1.03 -5.60
C ILE A 10 6.80 1.29 -4.57
N ASP A 11 6.41 1.69 -3.36
CA ASP A 11 7.35 2.19 -2.37
C ASP A 11 8.20 1.05 -1.81
N LEU A 12 7.58 -0.11 -1.54
CA LEU A 12 8.26 -1.29 -1.03
C LEU A 12 7.46 -2.58 -1.34
N ILE A 13 8.17 -3.65 -1.70
CA ILE A 13 7.60 -4.97 -1.99
C ILE A 13 8.45 -6.05 -1.35
N TYR A 14 7.80 -7.04 -0.73
CA TYR A 14 8.41 -8.30 -0.33
C TYR A 14 7.84 -9.46 -1.12
N ASP A 15 8.71 -10.28 -1.68
CA ASP A 15 8.35 -11.59 -2.20
C ASP A 15 8.57 -12.65 -1.10
N ARG A 16 7.48 -13.19 -0.58
CA ARG A 16 7.55 -14.14 0.54
C ARG A 16 7.53 -15.58 0.04
N LYS A 17 8.24 -16.46 0.76
CA LYS A 17 8.32 -17.90 0.48
C LYS A 17 6.95 -18.61 0.47
N ASP A 18 5.95 -18.04 1.14
CA ASP A 18 4.58 -18.57 1.24
C ASP A 18 3.65 -18.12 0.10
N LYS A 19 4.22 -17.66 -1.02
CA LYS A 19 3.49 -17.23 -2.23
C LYS A 19 2.63 -15.97 -2.01
N VAL A 20 3.08 -15.08 -1.15
CA VAL A 20 2.43 -13.78 -0.89
C VAL A 20 3.37 -12.65 -1.29
N TYR A 21 2.90 -11.72 -2.12
CA TYR A 21 3.52 -10.41 -2.24
C TYR A 21 2.99 -9.52 -1.13
N THR A 22 3.87 -8.99 -0.28
CA THR A 22 3.49 -7.88 0.61
C THR A 22 3.85 -6.58 -0.08
N ILE A 23 2.84 -5.79 -0.42
CA ILE A 23 3.01 -4.52 -1.14
C ILE A 23 2.67 -3.41 -0.16
N CYS A 24 3.62 -2.50 0.04
CA CYS A 24 3.49 -1.40 0.98
C CYS A 24 3.30 -0.07 0.25
N GLU A 25 2.33 0.71 0.71
CA GLU A 25 2.26 2.16 0.50
C GLU A 25 2.83 2.85 1.72
N ILE A 26 3.69 3.86 1.54
CA ILE A 26 4.30 4.61 2.64
C ILE A 26 3.88 6.08 2.55
N LYS A 27 3.17 6.57 3.57
CA LYS A 27 2.75 7.98 3.66
C LYS A 27 3.35 8.66 4.88
N TYR A 28 4.23 9.62 4.63
CA TYR A 28 4.72 10.52 5.66
C TYR A 28 3.92 11.83 5.64
N GLN A 29 3.03 12.00 6.62
CA GLN A 29 2.24 13.21 6.78
C GLN A 29 1.86 13.40 8.25
N GLN A 30 1.65 14.66 8.65
CA GLN A 30 1.30 15.00 10.03
C GLN A 30 -0.14 14.63 10.40
N SER A 31 -1.04 14.65 9.42
CA SER A 31 -2.42 14.19 9.58
C SER A 31 -2.53 12.67 9.42
N LYS A 32 -3.61 12.10 9.96
CA LYS A 32 -4.02 10.73 9.66
C LYS A 32 -4.26 10.53 8.16
N VAL A 33 -3.89 9.37 7.64
CA VAL A 33 -4.10 9.02 6.21
C VAL A 33 -5.58 8.85 5.93
N ARG A 34 -6.04 9.48 4.84
CA ARG A 34 -7.44 9.50 4.42
C ARG A 34 -7.74 8.40 3.39
N PRO A 35 -9.03 8.05 3.17
CA PRO A 35 -9.41 7.01 2.21
C PRO A 35 -8.92 7.19 0.76
N GLN A 36 -8.60 8.41 0.33
CA GLN A 36 -8.11 8.69 -1.04
C GLN A 36 -6.82 7.93 -1.38
N VAL A 37 -6.03 7.53 -0.38
CA VAL A 37 -4.83 6.70 -0.59
C VAL A 37 -5.13 5.38 -1.31
N ILE A 38 -6.36 4.86 -1.16
CA ILE A 38 -6.81 3.63 -1.81
C ILE A 38 -6.75 3.77 -3.33
N GLU A 39 -7.19 4.90 -3.88
CA GLU A 39 -7.22 5.14 -5.32
C GLU A 39 -5.80 5.14 -5.89
N ASP A 40 -4.88 5.82 -5.21
CA ASP A 40 -3.47 5.86 -5.60
C ASP A 40 -2.82 4.48 -5.50
N PHE A 41 -3.15 3.72 -4.45
CA PHE A 41 -2.63 2.37 -4.27
C PHE A 41 -3.16 1.40 -5.32
N GLU A 42 -4.45 1.47 -5.68
CA GLU A 42 -5.03 0.65 -6.74
C GLU A 42 -4.41 0.96 -8.11
N LYS A 43 -4.08 2.22 -8.41
CA LYS A 43 -3.33 2.57 -9.63
C LYS A 43 -1.94 1.90 -9.67
N LYS A 44 -1.28 1.74 -8.53
CA LYS A 44 -0.01 1.00 -8.42
C LYS A 44 -0.22 -0.50 -8.59
N LEU A 45 -1.23 -1.07 -7.93
CA LEU A 45 -1.55 -2.50 -8.02
C LEU A 45 -1.95 -2.92 -9.44
N ASN A 46 -2.72 -2.12 -10.15
CA ASN A 46 -3.15 -2.41 -11.52
C ASN A 46 -1.99 -2.47 -12.54
N LEU A 47 -0.86 -1.84 -12.24
CA LEU A 47 0.35 -1.90 -13.07
C LEU A 47 1.38 -2.89 -12.53
N PHE A 48 1.16 -3.44 -11.34
CA PHE A 48 2.04 -4.44 -10.76
C PHE A 48 1.87 -5.76 -11.53
N PRO A 49 2.95 -6.37 -12.06
CA PRO A 49 2.87 -7.63 -12.80
C PRO A 49 2.66 -8.81 -11.85
N ASN A 50 1.47 -8.89 -11.24
CA ASN A 50 1.15 -9.92 -10.26
C ASN A 50 1.16 -11.31 -10.90
N SER A 51 1.77 -12.28 -10.22
CA SER A 51 1.68 -13.68 -10.62
C SER A 51 0.32 -14.22 -10.20
N PRO A 52 -0.43 -14.93 -11.07
CA PRO A 52 -1.70 -15.55 -10.69
C PRO A 52 -1.54 -16.64 -9.61
N LYS A 53 -0.30 -17.08 -9.34
CA LYS A 53 0.03 -18.06 -8.29
C LYS A 53 0.29 -17.41 -6.92
N LYS A 54 0.20 -16.08 -6.83
CA LYS A 54 0.50 -15.31 -5.61
C LYS A 54 -0.64 -14.40 -5.23
N THR A 55 -0.86 -14.29 -3.93
CA THR A 55 -1.80 -13.32 -3.36
C THR A 55 -1.08 -12.03 -2.99
N ILE A 56 -1.83 -10.95 -2.87
CA ILE A 56 -1.32 -9.64 -2.44
C ILE A 56 -1.80 -9.38 -1.03
N HIS A 57 -0.85 -9.06 -0.15
CA HIS A 57 -1.07 -8.55 1.19
C HIS A 57 -0.77 -7.05 1.18
N LYS A 58 -1.81 -6.23 1.40
CA LYS A 58 -1.81 -4.77 1.28
C LYS A 58 -1.43 -4.15 2.62
N VAL A 59 -0.35 -3.39 2.64
CA VAL A 59 0.13 -2.72 3.86
C VAL A 59 0.20 -1.22 3.65
N LEU A 60 -0.35 -0.45 4.59
CA LEU A 60 -0.13 0.98 4.68
C LEU A 60 0.83 1.28 5.83
N ILE A 61 1.96 1.88 5.54
CA ILE A 61 2.89 2.41 6.53
C ILE A 61 2.68 3.92 6.62
N THR A 62 2.50 4.44 7.82
CA THR A 62 2.13 5.84 8.06
C THR A 62 2.85 6.41 9.26
N ALA A 63 3.14 7.71 9.26
CA ALA A 63 3.72 8.35 10.44
C ALA A 63 2.71 8.43 11.60
N ASN A 64 1.48 8.89 11.33
CA ASN A 64 0.48 9.27 12.34
C ASN A 64 -0.80 8.42 12.31
N GLY A 65 -0.76 7.24 11.68
CA GLY A 65 -1.90 6.34 11.53
C GLY A 65 -2.85 6.72 10.38
N ALA A 66 -4.03 6.12 10.39
CA ALA A 66 -5.10 6.31 9.40
C ALA A 66 -6.38 6.83 10.06
N GLU A 67 -7.22 7.51 9.28
CA GLU A 67 -8.56 7.90 9.72
C GLU A 67 -9.42 6.66 9.99
N GLU A 68 -10.34 6.73 10.94
CA GLU A 68 -11.24 5.62 11.26
C GLU A 68 -12.06 5.18 10.05
N SER A 69 -12.45 6.14 9.20
CA SER A 69 -13.11 5.88 7.92
C SER A 69 -12.31 4.92 7.02
N LEU A 70 -10.99 5.08 6.95
CA LEU A 70 -10.11 4.21 6.17
C LEU A 70 -9.91 2.86 6.87
N ILE A 71 -9.73 2.85 8.19
CA ILE A 71 -9.57 1.60 8.96
C ILE A 71 -10.83 0.72 8.81
N ASN A 72 -12.01 1.30 8.96
CA ASN A 72 -13.30 0.61 8.92
C ASN A 72 -13.63 0.03 7.53
N MET A 73 -12.99 0.52 6.47
CA MET A 73 -13.13 -0.08 5.12
C MET A 73 -12.45 -1.45 5.02
N GLY A 74 -11.52 -1.79 5.91
CA GLY A 74 -10.80 -3.07 5.87
C GLY A 74 -9.99 -3.29 4.59
N TYR A 75 -9.67 -2.21 3.87
CA TYR A 75 -9.02 -2.29 2.57
C TYR A 75 -7.54 -2.70 2.65
N PHE A 76 -6.82 -2.17 3.65
CA PHE A 76 -5.45 -2.59 3.95
C PHE A 76 -5.51 -3.72 4.97
N ASP A 77 -4.84 -4.84 4.68
CA ASP A 77 -4.72 -5.98 5.60
C ASP A 77 -3.95 -5.59 6.88
N ARG A 78 -3.02 -4.63 6.75
CA ARG A 78 -2.29 -4.06 7.87
C ARG A 78 -2.06 -2.56 7.70
N ILE A 79 -2.24 -1.83 8.79
CA ILE A 79 -1.80 -0.45 8.92
C ILE A 79 -0.73 -0.42 10.01
N ILE A 80 0.45 0.10 9.69
CA ILE A 80 1.61 0.18 10.59
C ILE A 80 1.95 1.67 10.75
N SER A 81 1.89 2.16 11.97
CA SER A 81 2.28 3.52 12.32
C SER A 81 3.71 3.57 12.89
N PHE A 82 4.29 4.76 13.04
CA PHE A 82 5.55 4.90 13.77
C PHE A 82 5.45 4.46 15.22
N LYS A 83 4.26 4.55 15.84
CA LYS A 83 4.03 3.99 17.16
C LYS A 83 4.24 2.48 17.17
N ASP A 84 3.84 1.78 16.11
CA ASP A 84 4.02 0.32 16.00
C ASP A 84 5.47 -0.10 15.68
N ILE A 85 6.29 0.82 15.13
CA ILE A 85 7.68 0.53 14.74
C ILE A 85 8.67 0.85 15.85
N PHE A 86 8.45 1.96 16.57
CA PHE A 86 9.42 2.50 17.51
C PHE A 86 9.02 2.42 18.99
N TYR A 87 7.80 2.00 19.30
CA TYR A 87 7.28 1.87 20.67
C TYR A 87 6.57 0.54 20.86
#